data_AF-A0A511Y8Q1-F1
#
_entry.id   AF-A0A511Y8Q1-F1
#
_cell.length_a   1.000
_cell.length_b   1.000
_cell.length_c   1.000
_cell.angle_alpha   90.00
_cell.angle_beta   90.00
_cell.angle_gamma   90.00
#
_symmetry.space_group_name_H-M   'P 1'
#
loop_
_entity.id
_entity.type
_entity.pdbx_description
1 polymer ?
#
loop_
_entity_poly.entity_id
_entity_poly.type
_entity_poly.pdbx_seq_one_letter_code
_entity_poly.pdbx_strand_id
1 'polypeptide(L)'
;MSHIKKFQEKANALFEKYPEANKIFISENGQCFFEEKAAQDYHDLKRFETKPEVFFREGTQDEDDPDLQEALHHSESARKVLEGIIQDVLSVCDLDQDYEPANADTDDTVTAVISLREKYAEKDRLLTEMGGELEKLSGAVQENESLKQQLEAANKQIENLTQTPKTRKDASQTDRTKA
;
A
#
# COMPACT_ATOMS: atom_id res chain seq x y z
N MET A 1 59.67 -3.58 24.61
CA MET A 1 58.58 -4.46 24.11
C MET A 1 57.61 -4.68 25.24
N SER A 2 56.31 -4.43 25.03
CA SER A 2 55.28 -4.68 26.05
C SER A 2 55.33 -6.14 26.51
N HIS A 3 55.20 -6.40 27.81
CA HIS A 3 55.23 -7.75 28.40
C HIS A 3 54.24 -8.70 27.71
N ILE A 4 53.08 -8.16 27.32
CA ILE A 4 52.02 -8.85 26.58
C ILE A 4 52.52 -9.46 25.25
N LYS A 5 53.35 -8.75 24.48
CA LYS A 5 53.86 -9.29 23.20
C LYS A 5 54.75 -10.51 23.39
N LYS A 6 55.56 -10.53 24.45
CA LYS A 6 56.43 -11.67 24.78
C LYS A 6 55.62 -12.87 25.26
N PHE A 7 54.53 -12.63 26.01
CA PHE A 7 53.64 -13.69 26.45
C PHE A 7 52.81 -14.27 25.31
N GLN A 8 52.36 -13.43 24.36
CA GLN A 8 51.72 -13.90 23.13
C GLN A 8 52.62 -14.83 22.30
N GLU A 9 53.88 -14.45 22.07
CA GLU A 9 54.84 -15.30 21.35
C GLU A 9 55.04 -16.65 22.05
N LYS A 10 55.10 -16.63 23.39
CA LYS A 10 55.23 -17.85 24.20
C LYS A 10 53.97 -18.71 24.16
N ALA A 11 52.78 -18.11 24.19
CA ALA A 11 51.50 -18.80 24.05
C ALA A 11 51.38 -19.46 22.67
N ASN A 12 51.71 -18.74 21.59
CA ASN A 12 51.70 -19.26 20.23
C ASN A 12 52.64 -20.47 20.07
N ALA A 13 53.85 -20.40 20.61
CA ALA A 13 54.80 -21.52 20.60
C ALA A 13 54.30 -22.73 21.40
N LEU A 14 53.46 -22.54 22.40
CA LEU A 14 52.81 -23.62 23.14
C LEU A 14 51.61 -24.19 22.38
N PHE A 15 50.81 -23.36 21.70
CA PHE A 15 49.71 -23.83 20.86
C PHE A 15 50.19 -24.70 19.68
N GLU A 16 51.35 -24.40 19.11
CA GLU A 16 51.99 -25.25 18.10
C GLU A 16 52.41 -26.62 18.64
N LYS A 17 52.88 -26.68 19.90
CA LYS A 17 53.36 -27.91 20.54
C LYS A 17 52.23 -28.77 21.10
N TYR A 18 51.14 -28.13 21.53
CA TYR A 18 49.98 -28.76 22.15
C TYR A 18 48.73 -28.38 21.33
N PRO A 19 48.51 -29.06 20.19
CA PRO A 19 47.42 -28.75 19.25
C PRO A 19 46.02 -28.91 19.84
N GLU A 20 45.87 -29.68 20.91
CA GLU A 20 44.63 -29.90 21.65
C GLU A 20 44.27 -28.76 22.62
N ALA A 21 45.24 -27.90 22.96
CA ALA A 21 45.00 -26.78 23.88
C ALA A 21 44.45 -25.55 23.12
N ASN A 22 43.33 -25.01 23.61
CA ASN A 22 42.70 -23.80 23.07
C ASN A 22 42.90 -22.56 23.96
N LYS A 23 43.26 -22.77 25.23
CA LYS A 23 43.42 -21.74 26.25
C LYS A 23 44.73 -21.96 27.01
N ILE A 24 45.50 -20.90 27.22
CA ILE A 24 46.74 -20.92 27.99
C ILE A 24 46.74 -19.73 28.95
N PHE A 25 47.12 -19.99 30.20
CA PHE A 25 47.25 -19.00 31.25
C PHE A 25 48.73 -18.72 31.50
N ILE A 26 49.12 -17.46 31.50
CA ILE A 26 50.49 -17.03 31.75
C ILE A 26 50.50 -16.13 32.97
N SER A 27 51.26 -16.54 33.98
CA SER A 27 51.44 -15.76 35.21
C SER A 27 52.38 -14.57 35.02
N GLU A 28 52.40 -13.63 35.98
CA GLU A 28 53.20 -12.40 35.92
C GLU A 28 54.71 -12.66 35.71
N ASN A 29 55.23 -13.75 36.29
CA ASN A 29 56.62 -14.15 36.12
C ASN A 29 56.90 -14.98 34.85
N GLY A 30 55.87 -15.20 34.02
CA GLY A 30 55.93 -15.94 32.76
C GLY A 30 55.78 -17.46 32.90
N GLN A 31 55.44 -18.02 34.06
CA GLN A 31 55.08 -19.44 34.17
C GLN A 31 53.76 -19.70 33.44
N CYS A 32 53.70 -20.76 32.62
CA CYS A 32 52.55 -21.11 31.78
C CYS A 32 51.78 -22.30 32.34
N PHE A 33 50.46 -22.27 32.18
CA PHE A 33 49.52 -23.28 32.65
C PHE A 33 48.44 -23.53 31.60
N PHE A 34 47.93 -24.75 31.52
CA PHE A 34 46.80 -25.12 30.66
C PHE A 34 45.47 -25.11 31.42
N GLU A 35 45.52 -25.13 32.75
CA GLU A 35 44.34 -25.11 33.63
C GLU A 35 44.27 -23.79 34.40
N GLU A 36 43.08 -23.19 34.45
CA GLU A 36 42.84 -21.92 35.13
C GLU A 36 43.11 -22.02 36.63
N LYS A 37 42.60 -23.07 37.27
CA LYS A 37 42.75 -23.30 38.71
C LYS A 37 44.22 -23.41 39.11
N ALA A 38 45.03 -24.12 38.32
CA ALA A 38 46.46 -24.24 38.57
C ALA A 38 47.18 -22.88 38.46
N ALA A 39 46.77 -22.03 37.51
CA ALA A 39 47.32 -20.69 37.37
C ALA A 39 46.91 -19.76 38.52
N GLN A 40 45.66 -19.84 38.97
CA GLN A 40 45.13 -19.08 40.10
C GLN A 40 45.78 -19.51 41.43
N ASP A 41 45.83 -20.81 41.70
CA ASP A 41 46.48 -21.36 42.90
C ASP A 41 47.97 -20.95 42.97
N TYR A 42 48.65 -20.90 41.81
CA TYR A 42 50.02 -20.42 41.72
C TYR A 42 50.14 -18.92 42.01
N HIS A 43 49.20 -18.12 41.53
CA HIS A 43 49.13 -16.69 41.81
C HIS A 43 48.89 -16.40 43.29
N ASP A 44 47.95 -17.11 43.91
CA ASP A 44 47.63 -16.98 45.33
C ASP A 44 48.82 -17.40 46.20
N LEU A 45 49.50 -18.50 45.85
CA LEU A 45 50.71 -18.95 46.53
C LEU A 45 51.85 -17.94 46.45
N LYS A 46 52.00 -17.27 45.30
CA LYS A 46 53.04 -16.27 45.05
C LYS A 46 52.65 -14.84 45.46
N ARG A 47 51.37 -14.63 45.82
CA ARG A 47 50.78 -13.33 46.17
C ARG A 47 50.96 -12.28 45.08
N PHE A 48 50.75 -12.67 43.82
CA PHE A 48 50.69 -11.71 42.73
C PHE A 48 49.42 -10.85 42.84
N GLU A 49 49.52 -9.56 42.51
CA GLU A 49 48.39 -8.62 42.61
C GLU A 49 47.46 -8.69 41.40
N THR A 50 48.00 -9.11 40.25
CA THR A 50 47.26 -9.25 38.99
C THR A 50 46.81 -10.68 38.79
N LYS A 51 45.69 -10.89 38.08
CA LYS A 51 45.28 -12.22 37.61
C LYS A 51 46.21 -12.75 36.51
N PRO A 52 46.26 -14.08 36.27
CA PRO A 52 46.98 -14.64 35.13
C PRO A 52 46.44 -14.08 33.81
N GLU A 53 47.32 -13.75 32.88
CA GLU A 53 46.92 -13.35 31.52
C GLU A 53 46.44 -14.58 30.75
N VAL A 54 45.32 -14.44 30.04
CA VAL A 54 44.68 -15.52 29.29
C VAL A 54 44.91 -15.31 27.80
N PHE A 55 45.39 -16.36 27.13
CA PHE A 55 45.62 -16.38 25.70
C PHE A 55 44.82 -17.50 25.06
N PHE A 56 44.24 -17.22 23.91
CA PHE A 56 43.45 -18.17 23.13
C PHE A 56 44.16 -18.49 21.81
N ARG A 57 43.91 -19.70 21.30
CA ARG A 57 44.28 -20.06 19.94
C ARG A 57 43.48 -19.21 18.97
N GLU A 58 44.08 -18.89 17.82
CA GLU A 58 43.39 -18.18 16.74
C GLU A 58 42.08 -18.88 16.35
N GLY A 59 40.96 -18.14 16.39
CA GLY A 59 39.61 -18.67 16.14
C GLY A 59 38.91 -19.30 17.35
N THR A 60 39.51 -19.28 18.55
CA THR A 60 38.87 -19.69 19.80
C THR A 60 38.71 -18.50 20.74
N GLN A 61 37.64 -18.49 21.53
CA GLN A 61 37.36 -17.46 22.53
C GLN A 61 36.79 -18.13 23.79
N ASP A 62 36.56 -17.37 24.85
CA ASP A 62 35.96 -17.91 26.06
C ASP A 62 34.53 -18.41 25.76
N GLU A 63 34.25 -19.68 26.05
CA GLU A 63 32.93 -20.28 25.81
C GLU A 63 31.87 -19.71 26.78
N ASP A 64 32.32 -19.10 27.88
CA ASP A 64 31.51 -18.46 28.92
C ASP A 64 31.41 -16.93 28.73
N ASP A 65 31.44 -16.42 27.50
CA ASP A 65 31.20 -15.00 27.22
C ASP A 65 29.71 -14.67 27.49
N PRO A 66 29.40 -13.87 28.54
CA PRO A 66 28.02 -13.51 28.86
C PRO A 66 27.34 -12.75 27.70
N ASP A 67 28.10 -12.00 26.90
CA ASP A 67 27.57 -11.24 25.76
C ASP A 67 27.13 -12.20 24.65
N LEU A 68 27.85 -13.31 24.46
CA LEU A 68 27.49 -14.34 23.48
C LEU A 68 26.24 -15.12 23.92
N GLN A 69 26.13 -15.44 25.21
CA GLN A 69 24.94 -16.10 25.76
C GLN A 69 23.70 -15.20 25.65
N GLU A 70 23.85 -13.91 25.94
CA GLU A 70 22.78 -12.93 25.78
C GLU A 70 22.37 -12.80 24.29
N ALA A 71 23.33 -12.71 23.37
CA ALA A 71 23.06 -12.66 21.94
C ALA A 71 22.35 -13.93 21.43
N LEU A 72 22.76 -15.11 21.89
CA LEU A 72 22.13 -16.38 21.55
C LEU A 72 20.69 -16.43 22.06
N HIS A 73 20.46 -16.04 23.31
CA HIS A 73 19.12 -16.00 23.91
C HIS A 73 18.18 -15.03 23.16
N HIS A 74 18.68 -13.85 22.76
CA HIS A 74 17.93 -12.91 21.92
C HIS A 74 17.59 -13.51 20.56
N SER A 75 18.54 -14.19 19.92
CA SER A 75 18.34 -14.86 18.63
C SER A 75 17.29 -15.98 18.73
N GLU A 76 17.33 -16.80 19.77
CA GLU A 76 16.35 -17.86 20.01
C GLU A 76 14.96 -17.30 20.28
N SER A 77 14.86 -16.22 21.06
CA SER A 77 13.61 -15.53 21.31
C SER A 77 13.00 -14.97 20.02
N ALA A 78 13.81 -14.35 19.17
CA ALA A 78 13.37 -13.85 17.87
C ALA A 78 12.91 -14.97 16.94
N ARG A 79 13.63 -16.11 16.92
CA ARG A 79 13.24 -17.28 16.13
C ARG A 79 11.86 -17.81 16.52
N LYS A 80 11.59 -17.89 17.83
CA LYS A 80 10.30 -18.37 18.36
C LYS A 80 9.14 -17.45 17.96
N VAL A 81 9.36 -16.13 17.94
CA VAL A 81 8.35 -15.17 17.46
C VAL A 81 8.07 -15.38 15.97
N LEU A 82 9.12 -15.56 15.16
CA LEU A 82 8.96 -15.81 13.72
C LEU A 82 8.25 -17.14 13.42
N GLU A 83 8.54 -18.20 14.17
CA GLU A 83 7.82 -19.48 14.08
C GLU A 83 6.32 -19.31 14.35
N GLY A 84 5.94 -18.51 15.35
CA GLY A 84 4.54 -18.18 15.63
C GLY A 84 3.86 -17.43 14.47
N ILE A 85 4.53 -16.41 13.92
CA ILE A 85 4.02 -15.65 12.76
C ILE A 85 3.83 -16.57 11.55
N ILE A 86 4.77 -17.48 11.29
CA ILE A 86 4.65 -18.44 10.19
C ILE A 86 3.44 -19.35 10.40
N GLN A 87 3.20 -19.82 11.62
CA GLN A 87 2.04 -20.64 11.93
C GLN A 87 0.73 -19.89 11.73
N ASP A 88 0.67 -18.61 12.12
CA ASP A 88 -0.50 -17.76 11.90
C ASP A 88 -0.76 -17.57 10.40
N VAL A 89 0.28 -17.31 9.60
CA VAL A 89 0.16 -17.20 8.14
C VAL A 89 -0.31 -18.51 7.51
N LEU A 90 0.24 -19.65 7.92
CA LEU A 90 -0.21 -20.96 7.45
C LEU A 90 -1.68 -21.21 7.78
N SER A 91 -2.14 -20.84 8.97
CA SER A 91 -3.55 -20.98 9.35
C SER A 91 -4.51 -20.16 8.47
N VAL A 92 -4.04 -19.01 7.98
CA VAL A 92 -4.80 -18.17 7.04
C VAL A 92 -4.74 -18.72 5.62
N CYS A 93 -3.60 -19.28 5.21
CA CYS A 93 -3.46 -19.93 3.90
C CYS A 93 -4.22 -21.25 3.80
N ASP A 94 -4.42 -21.96 4.92
CA ASP A 94 -5.23 -23.18 4.99
C ASP A 94 -6.75 -22.92 4.92
N LEU A 95 -7.20 -21.66 4.94
CA LEU A 95 -8.62 -21.30 4.74
C LEU A 95 -9.17 -21.65 3.34
N ASP A 96 -8.30 -22.00 2.38
CA ASP A 96 -8.73 -22.55 1.09
C ASP A 96 -9.31 -23.98 1.21
N GLN A 97 -9.11 -24.69 2.33
CA GLN A 97 -9.73 -26.01 2.56
C GLN A 97 -11.21 -25.92 2.99
N ASP A 98 -11.64 -24.79 3.53
CA ASP A 98 -13.04 -24.53 3.92
C ASP A 98 -13.84 -23.80 2.83
N TYR A 99 -13.33 -23.79 1.59
CA TYR A 99 -14.13 -23.35 0.45
C TYR A 99 -15.27 -24.36 0.21
N GLU A 100 -16.45 -24.07 0.76
CA GLU A 100 -17.67 -24.78 0.37
C GLU A 100 -18.05 -24.38 -1.07
N PRO A 101 -18.17 -25.35 -2.01
CA PRO A 101 -18.68 -25.05 -3.34
C PRO A 101 -20.09 -24.47 -3.23
N ALA A 102 -20.42 -23.52 -4.12
CA ALA A 102 -21.72 -22.87 -4.21
C ALA A 102 -22.87 -23.84 -3.90
N ASN A 103 -23.60 -23.54 -2.82
CA ASN A 103 -24.83 -24.24 -2.46
C ASN A 103 -26.03 -23.58 -3.16
N ALA A 104 -27.22 -24.20 -3.10
CA ALA A 104 -28.42 -23.69 -3.78
C ALA A 104 -28.78 -22.23 -3.40
N ASP A 105 -28.48 -21.81 -2.17
CA ASP A 105 -28.69 -20.42 -1.72
C ASP A 105 -27.71 -19.44 -2.40
N THR A 106 -26.51 -19.91 -2.75
CA THR A 106 -25.53 -19.15 -3.54
C THR A 106 -26.03 -18.98 -4.98
N ASP A 107 -26.68 -19.99 -5.56
CA ASP A 107 -27.31 -19.89 -6.88
C ASP A 107 -28.53 -18.95 -6.89
N ASP A 108 -29.35 -18.95 -5.83
CA ASP A 108 -30.48 -18.03 -5.70
C ASP A 108 -30.04 -16.57 -5.55
N THR A 109 -28.99 -16.32 -4.77
CA THR A 109 -28.41 -14.97 -4.63
C THR A 109 -27.75 -14.49 -5.92
N VAL A 110 -27.02 -15.36 -6.63
CA VAL A 110 -26.47 -15.06 -7.96
C VAL A 110 -27.60 -14.76 -8.96
N THR A 111 -28.67 -15.55 -8.96
CA THR A 111 -29.85 -15.35 -9.81
C THR A 111 -30.52 -14.01 -9.50
N ALA A 112 -30.68 -13.67 -8.22
CA ALA A 112 -31.23 -12.38 -7.80
C ALA A 112 -30.36 -11.20 -8.26
N VAL A 113 -29.02 -11.33 -8.20
CA VAL A 113 -28.09 -10.31 -8.68
C VAL A 113 -28.15 -10.16 -10.21
N ILE A 114 -28.25 -11.26 -10.96
CA ILE A 114 -28.42 -11.22 -12.42
C ILE A 114 -29.73 -10.51 -12.78
N SER A 115 -30.84 -10.92 -12.17
CA SER A 115 -32.16 -10.29 -12.37
C SER A 115 -32.15 -8.81 -12.03
N LEU A 116 -31.41 -8.42 -10.98
CA LEU A 116 -31.28 -7.02 -10.59
C LEU A 116 -30.49 -6.23 -11.64
N ARG A 117 -29.39 -6.78 -12.15
CA ARG A 117 -28.60 -6.15 -13.22
C ARG A 117 -29.41 -5.96 -14.51
N GLU A 118 -30.21 -6.96 -14.90
CA GLU A 118 -31.10 -6.85 -16.05
C GLU A 118 -32.14 -5.74 -15.87
N LYS A 119 -32.73 -5.62 -14.67
CA LYS A 119 -33.65 -4.52 -14.34
C LYS A 119 -32.99 -3.15 -14.41
N TYR A 120 -31.74 -3.02 -13.95
CA TYR A 120 -31.00 -1.76 -14.07
C TYR A 120 -30.69 -1.42 -15.53
N ALA A 121 -30.29 -2.41 -16.34
CA ALA A 121 -30.04 -2.22 -17.76
C ALA A 121 -31.31 -1.77 -18.52
N GLU A 122 -32.47 -2.37 -18.20
CA GLU A 122 -33.74 -1.95 -18.79
C GLU A 122 -34.15 -0.54 -18.34
N LYS A 123 -33.93 -0.20 -17.06
CA LYS A 123 -34.19 1.16 -16.57
C LYS A 123 -33.31 2.20 -17.29
N ASP A 124 -32.03 1.91 -17.51
CA ASP A 124 -31.13 2.82 -18.22
C ASP A 124 -31.54 3.00 -19.69
N ARG A 125 -32.02 1.92 -20.33
CA ARG A 125 -32.60 1.98 -21.68
C ARG A 125 -33.82 2.91 -21.71
N LEU A 126 -34.77 2.73 -20.78
CA LEU A 126 -35.98 3.55 -20.69
C LEU A 126 -35.66 5.02 -20.39
N LEU A 127 -34.69 5.29 -19.52
CA LEU A 127 -34.23 6.65 -19.23
C LEU A 127 -33.64 7.32 -20.48
N THR A 128 -32.90 6.56 -21.28
CA THR A 128 -32.34 7.06 -22.55
C THR A 128 -33.44 7.37 -23.55
N GLU A 129 -34.45 6.50 -23.68
CA GLU A 129 -35.59 6.70 -24.57
C GLU A 129 -36.42 7.94 -24.15
N MET A 130 -36.74 8.06 -22.86
CA MET A 130 -37.42 9.24 -22.31
C MET A 130 -36.62 10.53 -22.52
N GLY A 131 -35.29 10.48 -22.40
CA GLY A 131 -34.43 11.62 -22.68
C GLY A 131 -34.57 12.09 -24.13
N GLY A 132 -34.57 11.14 -25.08
CA GLY A 132 -34.77 11.45 -26.50
C GLY A 132 -36.17 11.98 -26.82
N GLU A 133 -37.21 11.49 -26.14
CA GLU A 133 -38.57 12.03 -26.28
C GLU A 133 -38.70 13.44 -25.72
N LEU A 134 -38.07 13.73 -24.58
CA LEU A 134 -38.01 15.08 -24.01
C LEU A 134 -37.33 16.08 -24.93
N GLU A 135 -36.22 15.69 -25.57
CA GLU A 135 -35.55 16.54 -26.55
C GLU A 135 -36.45 16.85 -27.75
N LYS A 136 -37.14 15.83 -28.29
CA LYS A 136 -38.12 16.02 -29.37
C LYS A 136 -39.25 16.96 -28.96
N LEU A 137 -39.80 16.77 -27.76
CA LEU A 137 -40.87 17.62 -27.24
C LEU A 137 -40.38 19.06 -27.04
N SER A 138 -39.17 19.24 -26.53
CA SER A 138 -38.54 20.56 -26.38
C SER A 138 -38.37 21.25 -27.73
N GLY A 139 -37.91 20.53 -28.77
CA GLY A 139 -37.84 21.03 -30.13
C GLY A 139 -39.20 21.46 -30.69
N ALA A 140 -40.23 20.63 -30.51
CA ALA A 140 -41.59 20.94 -30.95
C ALA A 140 -42.20 22.15 -30.22
N VAL A 141 -41.86 22.36 -28.95
CA VAL A 141 -42.26 23.55 -28.17
C VAL A 141 -41.59 24.81 -28.74
N GLN A 142 -40.29 24.76 -29.01
CA GLN A 142 -39.57 25.89 -29.62
C GLN A 142 -40.13 26.23 -31.01
N GLU A 143 -40.44 25.22 -31.82
CA GLU A 143 -41.05 25.43 -33.14
C GLU A 143 -42.44 26.06 -33.02
N ASN A 144 -43.27 25.60 -32.09
CA ASN A 144 -44.57 26.22 -31.80
C ASN A 144 -44.45 27.69 -31.38
N GLU A 145 -43.48 28.03 -30.52
CA GLU A 145 -43.24 29.42 -30.13
C GLU A 145 -42.82 30.28 -31.33
N SER A 146 -41.93 29.77 -32.19
CA SER A 146 -41.53 30.44 -33.42
C SER A 146 -42.72 30.67 -34.36
N LEU A 147 -43.53 29.64 -34.61
CA LEU A 147 -44.74 29.75 -35.42
C LEU A 147 -45.72 30.76 -34.85
N LYS A 148 -45.91 30.77 -33.52
CA LYS A 148 -46.77 31.74 -32.84
C LYS A 148 -46.29 33.18 -33.03
N GLN A 149 -44.98 33.42 -32.93
CA GLN A 149 -44.38 34.74 -33.19
C GLN A 149 -44.57 35.16 -34.66
N GLN A 150 -44.38 34.25 -35.61
CA GLN A 150 -44.62 34.51 -37.05
C GLN A 150 -46.09 34.87 -37.31
N LEU A 151 -47.02 34.16 -36.68
CA LEU A 151 -48.46 34.41 -36.79
C LEU A 151 -48.85 35.78 -36.22
N GLU A 152 -48.27 36.16 -35.07
CA GLU A 152 -48.49 37.48 -34.48
C GLU A 152 -47.93 38.61 -35.36
N ALA A 153 -46.75 38.40 -35.95
CA ALA A 153 -46.15 39.35 -36.90
C ALA A 153 -47.00 39.50 -38.17
N ALA A 154 -47.49 38.40 -38.74
CA ALA A 154 -48.37 38.41 -39.91
C ALA A 154 -49.70 39.13 -39.60
N ASN A 155 -50.30 38.87 -38.44
CA ASN A 155 -51.51 39.57 -38.01
C ASN A 155 -51.29 41.08 -37.87
N LYS A 156 -50.17 41.53 -37.28
CA LYS A 156 -49.80 42.95 -37.22
C LYS A 156 -49.64 43.56 -38.61
N GLN A 157 -49.06 42.84 -39.58
CA GLN A 157 -48.96 43.32 -40.96
C GLN A 157 -50.33 43.47 -41.62
N ILE A 158 -51.24 42.52 -41.44
CA ILE A 158 -52.61 42.58 -41.96
C ILE A 158 -53.37 43.76 -41.34
N GLU A 159 -53.22 43.98 -40.03
CA GLU A 159 -53.82 45.12 -39.33
C GLU A 159 -53.29 46.45 -39.89
N ASN A 160 -51.98 46.57 -40.11
CA ASN A 160 -51.39 47.75 -40.73
C ASN A 160 -51.89 47.99 -42.16
N LEU A 161 -52.06 46.94 -42.96
CA LEU A 161 -52.59 47.03 -44.34
C LEU A 161 -54.08 47.40 -44.38
N THR A 162 -54.85 46.97 -43.38
CA THR A 162 -56.27 47.31 -43.25
C THR A 162 -56.51 48.69 -42.64
N GLN A 163 -55.57 49.20 -41.84
CA GLN A 163 -55.59 50.55 -41.28
C GLN A 163 -55.02 51.64 -42.20
N THR A 164 -54.32 51.30 -43.30
CA THR A 164 -53.97 52.29 -44.32
C THR A 164 -55.24 52.86 -44.99
N PRO A 165 -55.56 54.16 -44.83
CA PRO A 165 -56.78 54.73 -45.37
C PRO A 165 -56.70 54.81 -46.89
N LYS A 166 -57.80 54.47 -47.56
CA LYS A 166 -58.12 54.85 -48.95
C LYS A 166 -57.82 56.35 -49.13
N THR A 167 -56.60 56.69 -49.52
CA THR A 167 -56.25 58.06 -49.86
C THR A 167 -55.93 58.15 -51.34
N ARG A 168 -56.84 58.87 -52.00
CA ARG A 168 -56.78 59.45 -53.36
C ARG A 168 -56.97 58.52 -54.55
N LYS A 169 -58.24 58.41 -54.97
CA LYS A 169 -58.65 59.01 -56.26
C LYS A 169 -60.17 59.23 -56.31
N ASP A 170 -60.62 60.30 -55.67
CA ASP A 170 -61.78 61.05 -56.18
C ASP A 170 -61.28 62.46 -56.48
N ALA A 171 -61.26 62.77 -57.78
CA ALA A 171 -61.15 64.12 -58.30
C ALA A 171 -62.20 64.23 -59.40
N SER A 172 -63.45 64.42 -58.99
CA SER A 172 -64.45 65.08 -59.82
C SER A 172 -64.12 66.59 -59.84
N GLN A 173 -64.59 67.26 -60.90
CA GLN A 173 -64.49 68.70 -61.21
C GLN A 173 -63.24 69.18 -61.96
N THR A 174 -63.37 69.25 -63.29
CA THR A 174 -63.21 70.55 -63.95
C THR A 174 -64.51 70.89 -64.67
N ASP A 175 -65.03 72.04 -64.27
CA ASP A 175 -66.24 72.70 -64.69
C ASP A 175 -65.97 73.53 -65.98
N ARG A 176 -67.06 73.89 -66.68
CA ARG A 176 -67.23 75.03 -67.63
C ARG A 176 -67.03 74.84 -69.15
N THR A 177 -68.19 74.68 -69.80
CA THR A 177 -68.80 75.53 -70.86
C THR A 177 -67.99 76.51 -71.74
N LYS A 178 -68.34 76.46 -73.04
CA LYS A 178 -68.39 77.51 -74.11
C LYS A 178 -67.09 77.99 -74.77
N ALA A 179 -66.89 77.63 -76.05
CA ALA A 179 -67.14 78.46 -77.24
C ALA A 179 -66.97 77.62 -78.52
#